data_AF-A0A812M1I4-F1
#
_entry.id   AF-A0A812M1I4-F1
#
_cell.length_a   1.000
_cell.length_b   1.000
_cell.length_c   1.000
_cell.angle_alpha   90.00
_cell.angle_beta   90.00
_cell.angle_gamma   90.00
#
_symmetry.space_group_name_H-M   'P 1'
#
loop_
_entity.id
_entity.type
_entity.pdbx_description
1 polymer ?
#
loop_
_entity_poly.entity_id
_entity_poly.type
_entity_poly.pdbx_seq_one_letter_code
_entity_poly.pdbx_strand_id
1 'polypeptide(L)'
;MGKLSASEIQEFADCAVKSGSSAEDLLKVQALGAHGVSPQNCHRDISRWIFKNMCSPESTSIRTPVLVRDLNGEKKMMDKDIPVNLPHAWIDQLSEHGFLETVMAPEAEIRKFWSKQLWKENPQFRQDTKYWKGIDFQAEAPIPLVLHGDAAPYSETDSTMAISMRCMVSNVSVQFSQLMLVNMPKNATEDWDRTWDPIWKELSESFKKLDLRQHHLWSVPGVGFWTVKLDLLHLMDLGISCHIFANLLCDILDTLPGSSLEARLKVLNPKISQIYEDLEIPTAERFPKLLRSNLIADTGYPTLKHIKGRTVRKFSPVAVRLATEYSDESSTRSMHRKACVECLDKVYSMADEKKWVVSSTDFPVFEDAVQGTLSHDHFLAKDALKRKLLKYSITQKFHLFYHFGQQSKYLTPRCVWCYGPESYLAIVKAVTASCSRGTASYQVVGKVLQKFSLAFHLLLKGLLDFDTEKPED
;
A
#
# COMPACT_ATOMS: atom_id res chain seq x y z
N MET A 1 -4.90 19.88 2.82
CA MET A 1 -4.70 21.16 2.11
C MET A 1 -5.82 22.11 2.50
N GLY A 2 -5.49 23.40 2.65
CA GLY A 2 -6.19 24.38 3.48
C GLY A 2 -7.70 24.51 3.24
N LYS A 3 -8.44 24.77 4.32
CA LYS A 3 -9.86 25.12 4.29
C LYS A 3 -10.12 26.48 3.62
N LEU A 4 -9.06 27.27 3.42
CA LEU A 4 -9.10 28.61 2.87
C LEU A 4 -8.42 28.63 1.49
N SER A 5 -9.07 29.31 0.55
CA SER A 5 -8.53 29.70 -0.73
C SER A 5 -7.43 30.75 -0.57
N ALA A 6 -6.55 30.88 -1.58
CA ALA A 6 -5.52 31.92 -1.57
C ALA A 6 -6.11 33.34 -1.52
N SER A 7 -7.32 33.55 -2.06
CA SER A 7 -8.05 34.81 -1.97
C SER A 7 -8.57 35.08 -0.56
N GLU A 8 -9.11 34.08 0.14
CA GLU A 8 -9.54 34.24 1.55
C GLU A 8 -8.34 34.51 2.47
N ILE A 9 -7.21 33.84 2.25
CA ILE A 9 -5.97 34.10 2.99
C ILE A 9 -5.50 35.55 2.79
N GLN A 10 -5.58 36.06 1.55
CA GLN A 10 -5.25 37.44 1.23
C GLN A 10 -6.21 38.43 1.92
N GLU A 11 -7.51 38.16 1.91
CA GLU A 11 -8.54 38.99 2.56
C GLU A 11 -8.31 39.07 4.08
N PHE A 12 -8.02 37.95 4.74
CA PHE A 12 -7.69 37.96 6.17
C PHE A 12 -6.43 38.77 6.48
N ALA A 13 -5.39 38.66 5.64
CA ALA A 13 -4.18 39.46 5.80
C ALA A 13 -4.46 40.96 5.60
N ASP A 14 -5.29 41.33 4.63
CA ASP A 14 -5.72 42.71 4.41
C ASP A 14 -6.48 43.27 5.62
N CYS A 15 -7.43 42.51 6.18
CA CYS A 15 -8.12 42.88 7.41
C CYS A 15 -7.16 43.04 8.59
N ALA A 16 -6.18 42.15 8.74
CA ALA A 16 -5.19 42.22 9.82
C ALA A 16 -4.30 43.46 9.69
N VAL A 17 -3.84 43.78 8.48
CA VAL A 17 -3.02 44.98 8.22
C VAL A 17 -3.83 46.26 8.45
N LYS A 18 -5.07 46.32 7.96
CA LYS A 18 -5.99 47.45 8.23
C LYS A 18 -6.31 47.63 9.71
N SER A 19 -6.25 46.55 10.49
CA SER A 19 -6.41 46.57 11.95
C SER A 19 -5.13 46.99 12.70
N GLY A 20 -4.07 47.35 11.98
CA GLY A 20 -2.82 47.86 12.56
C GLY A 20 -1.67 46.85 12.63
N SER A 21 -1.84 45.63 12.10
CA SER A 21 -0.72 44.69 12.00
C SER A 21 0.30 45.16 10.96
N SER A 22 1.59 45.01 11.26
CA SER A 22 2.70 45.41 10.40
C SER A 22 3.73 44.29 10.19
N ALA A 23 3.35 43.05 10.49
CA ALA A 23 4.21 41.90 10.26
C ALA A 23 4.53 41.74 8.76
N GLU A 24 5.79 41.47 8.43
CA GLU A 24 6.29 41.46 7.06
C GLU A 24 5.60 40.40 6.19
N ASP A 25 5.30 39.24 6.76
CA ASP A 25 4.57 38.16 6.12
C ASP A 25 3.12 38.56 5.79
N LEU A 26 2.42 39.21 6.71
CA LEU A 26 1.07 39.71 6.48
C LEU A 26 1.02 40.79 5.40
N LEU A 27 2.01 41.68 5.33
CA LEU A 27 2.12 42.67 4.25
C LEU A 27 2.34 41.98 2.88
N LYS A 28 3.14 40.92 2.82
CA LYS A 28 3.35 40.13 1.60
C LYS A 28 2.08 39.37 1.19
N VAL A 29 1.38 38.77 2.14
CA VAL A 29 0.11 38.07 1.89
C VAL A 29 -0.98 39.05 1.46
N GLN A 30 -1.07 40.23 2.07
CA GLN A 30 -2.01 41.28 1.67
C GLN A 30 -1.80 41.71 0.22
N ALA A 31 -0.55 41.81 -0.25
CA ALA A 31 -0.23 42.28 -1.59
C ALA A 31 -0.61 41.30 -2.73
N LEU A 32 -0.97 40.06 -2.39
CA LEU A 32 -1.34 39.03 -3.37
C LEU A 32 -2.51 39.50 -4.26
N GLY A 33 -2.46 39.15 -5.55
CA GLY A 33 -3.51 39.49 -6.49
C GLY A 33 -3.73 41.00 -6.64
N ALA A 34 -2.67 41.80 -6.57
CA ALA A 34 -2.72 43.26 -6.56
C ALA A 34 -3.64 43.79 -5.44
N HIS A 35 -3.34 43.38 -4.20
CA HIS A 35 -4.14 43.72 -3.02
C HIS A 35 -5.61 43.26 -3.11
N GLY A 36 -5.83 42.05 -3.63
CA GLY A 36 -7.17 41.47 -3.78
C GLY A 36 -7.98 41.97 -4.96
N VAL A 37 -7.49 42.93 -5.76
CA VAL A 37 -8.17 43.43 -6.99
C VAL A 37 -8.31 42.32 -8.04
N SER A 38 -7.39 41.36 -8.06
CA SER A 38 -7.35 40.22 -8.96
C SER A 38 -7.25 38.90 -8.17
N PRO A 39 -8.35 38.44 -7.54
CA PRO A 39 -8.33 37.26 -6.66
C PRO A 39 -7.84 35.98 -7.37
N GLN A 40 -8.08 35.86 -8.68
CA GLN A 40 -7.59 34.77 -9.52
C GLN A 40 -6.06 34.67 -9.59
N ASN A 41 -5.36 35.77 -9.30
CA ASN A 41 -3.90 35.83 -9.29
C ASN A 41 -3.30 35.46 -7.93
N CYS A 42 -4.07 35.49 -6.83
CA CYS A 42 -3.56 35.23 -5.48
C CYS A 42 -2.87 33.86 -5.37
N HIS A 43 -3.43 32.81 -6.00
CA HIS A 43 -2.81 31.48 -5.97
C HIS A 43 -1.47 31.42 -6.73
N ARG A 44 -1.36 32.12 -7.86
CA ARG A 44 -0.10 32.20 -8.59
C ARG A 44 0.95 32.97 -7.79
N ASP A 45 0.54 34.09 -7.19
CA ASP A 45 1.44 34.98 -6.47
C ASP A 45 1.94 34.32 -5.18
N ILE A 46 1.06 33.65 -4.41
CA ILE A 46 1.48 32.88 -3.22
C ILE A 46 2.41 31.73 -3.63
N SER A 47 2.14 31.09 -4.77
CA SER A 47 2.97 29.98 -5.23
C SER A 47 4.37 30.45 -5.62
N ARG A 48 4.47 31.61 -6.28
CA ARG A 48 5.76 32.22 -6.61
C ARG A 48 6.54 32.70 -5.39
N TRP A 49 5.84 33.12 -4.35
CA TRP A 49 6.47 33.60 -3.13
C TRP A 49 6.96 32.46 -2.25
N ILE A 50 6.07 31.53 -1.88
CA ILE A 50 6.38 30.45 -0.93
C ILE A 50 7.21 29.35 -1.60
N PHE A 51 6.92 29.03 -2.86
CA PHE A 51 7.51 27.87 -3.54
C PHE A 51 8.57 28.25 -4.56
N LYS A 52 9.25 29.37 -4.34
CA LYS A 52 10.51 29.68 -5.04
C LYS A 52 11.62 28.83 -4.44
N ASN A 53 12.41 28.16 -5.29
CA ASN A 53 13.50 27.28 -4.86
C ASN A 53 13.01 26.19 -3.91
N MET A 54 12.08 25.35 -4.40
CA MET A 54 11.56 24.23 -3.62
C MET A 54 12.70 23.32 -3.13
N CYS A 55 12.51 22.75 -1.95
CA CYS A 55 13.44 21.79 -1.32
C CYS A 55 13.15 20.35 -1.76
N SER A 56 12.04 20.15 -2.46
CA SER A 56 11.71 18.89 -3.11
C SER A 56 12.45 18.78 -4.44
N PRO A 57 12.76 17.56 -4.91
CA PRO A 57 13.51 17.38 -6.13
C PRO A 57 12.77 17.95 -7.33
N GLU A 58 13.51 18.59 -8.23
CA GLU A 58 12.98 18.97 -9.54
C GLU A 58 12.67 17.70 -10.36
N SER A 59 11.48 17.64 -10.94
CA SER A 59 11.09 16.51 -11.77
C SER A 59 11.90 16.49 -13.07
N THR A 60 12.41 15.32 -13.43
CA THR A 60 13.04 15.09 -14.74
C THR A 60 11.95 14.83 -15.78
N SER A 61 12.00 15.56 -16.90
CA SER A 61 11.11 15.35 -18.03
C SER A 61 11.57 14.17 -18.87
N ILE A 62 10.76 13.11 -18.92
CA ILE A 62 11.01 11.91 -19.73
C ILE A 62 10.09 11.94 -20.94
N ARG A 63 10.67 11.98 -22.14
CA ARG A 63 9.92 11.91 -23.39
C ARG A 63 9.44 10.48 -23.63
N THR A 64 8.12 10.28 -23.61
CA THR A 64 7.51 8.95 -23.82
C THR A 64 6.19 9.05 -24.60
N PRO A 65 5.83 8.03 -25.41
CA PRO A 65 4.53 7.98 -26.08
C PRO A 65 3.40 7.87 -25.05
N VAL A 66 2.43 8.79 -25.12
CA VAL A 66 1.21 8.77 -24.30
C VAL A 66 -0.04 8.96 -25.14
N LEU A 67 -1.16 8.49 -24.61
CA LEU A 67 -2.46 8.67 -25.24
C LEU A 67 -2.97 10.09 -25.02
N VAL A 68 -3.20 10.82 -26.11
CA VAL A 68 -3.71 12.19 -26.11
C VAL A 68 -5.02 12.22 -26.90
N ARG A 69 -5.99 13.01 -26.44
CA ARG A 69 -7.17 13.34 -27.25
C ARG A 69 -6.88 14.59 -28.07
N ASP A 70 -7.09 14.51 -29.37
CA ASP A 70 -6.97 15.66 -30.25
C ASP A 70 -8.20 16.59 -30.13
N LEU A 71 -8.24 17.64 -30.96
CA LEU A 71 -9.34 18.62 -30.97
C LEU A 71 -10.69 18.00 -31.37
N ASN A 72 -10.69 16.86 -32.07
CA ASN A 72 -11.88 16.13 -32.45
C ASN A 72 -12.28 15.07 -31.40
N GLY A 73 -11.51 14.96 -30.31
CA GLY A 73 -11.71 13.96 -29.27
C GLY A 73 -11.15 12.58 -29.60
N GLU A 74 -10.50 12.41 -30.75
CA GLU A 74 -9.87 11.15 -31.17
C GLU A 74 -8.62 10.88 -30.34
N LYS A 75 -8.47 9.63 -29.91
CA LYS A 75 -7.30 9.17 -29.16
C LYS A 75 -6.14 8.91 -30.13
N LYS A 76 -5.00 9.57 -29.90
CA LYS A 76 -3.77 9.43 -30.69
C LYS A 76 -2.58 9.30 -29.76
N MET A 77 -1.68 8.38 -30.08
CA MET A 77 -0.38 8.29 -29.39
C MET A 77 0.50 9.45 -29.83
N MET A 78 1.03 10.20 -28.87
CA MET A 78 1.95 11.30 -29.11
C MET A 78 3.10 11.24 -28.11
N ASP A 79 4.31 11.53 -28.56
CA ASP A 79 5.41 11.74 -27.63
C ASP A 79 5.17 13.01 -26.82
N LYS A 80 5.20 12.87 -25.49
CA LYS A 80 5.09 13.99 -24.55
C LYS A 80 6.17 13.86 -23.49
N ASP A 81 6.55 15.00 -22.93
CA ASP A 81 7.44 15.05 -21.78
C ASP A 81 6.61 14.79 -20.52
N ILE A 82 6.93 13.69 -19.84
CA ILE A 82 6.28 13.26 -18.61
C ILE A 82 7.23 13.53 -17.45
N PRO A 83 6.83 14.33 -16.45
CA PRO A 83 7.68 14.59 -15.30
C PRO A 83 7.75 13.36 -14.40
N VAL A 84 8.96 13.05 -13.94
CA VAL A 84 9.26 11.95 -13.02
C VAL A 84 10.26 12.43 -11.98
N ASN A 85 9.98 12.17 -10.71
CA ASN A 85 10.93 12.41 -9.63
C ASN A 85 11.87 11.20 -9.54
N LEU A 86 13.17 11.43 -9.73
CA LEU A 86 14.16 10.36 -9.74
C LEU A 86 14.57 9.98 -8.31
N PRO A 87 14.76 8.67 -8.01
CA PRO A 87 15.23 8.21 -6.71
C PRO A 87 16.46 8.94 -6.15
N HIS A 88 17.53 9.12 -6.92
CA HIS A 88 18.74 9.79 -6.42
C HIS A 88 18.49 11.25 -6.05
N ALA A 89 17.69 11.97 -6.85
CA ALA A 89 17.34 13.36 -6.55
C ALA A 89 16.56 13.50 -5.23
N TRP A 90 15.70 12.52 -4.89
CA TRP A 90 15.07 12.48 -3.57
C TRP A 90 16.09 12.32 -2.45
N ILE A 91 17.06 11.41 -2.59
CA ILE A 91 18.10 11.17 -1.58
C ILE A 91 18.98 12.41 -1.42
N ASP A 92 19.41 13.03 -2.52
CA ASP A 92 20.23 14.24 -2.52
C ASP A 92 19.51 15.37 -1.77
N GLN A 93 18.24 15.64 -2.10
CA GLN A 93 17.47 16.71 -1.45
C GLN A 93 17.23 16.44 0.04
N LEU A 94 16.96 15.19 0.43
CA LEU A 94 16.81 14.83 1.84
C LEU A 94 18.14 15.00 2.60
N SER A 95 19.26 14.64 1.99
CA SER A 95 20.59 14.80 2.58
C SER A 95 20.98 16.26 2.73
N GLU A 96 20.82 17.06 1.67
CA GLU A 96 21.12 18.50 1.65
C GLU A 96 20.36 19.29 2.72
N HIS A 97 19.14 18.85 3.06
CA HIS A 97 18.29 19.50 4.05
C HIS A 97 18.32 18.82 5.44
N GLY A 98 19.16 17.80 5.64
CA GLY A 98 19.30 17.13 6.95
C GLY A 98 18.10 16.27 7.37
N PHE A 99 17.29 15.79 6.42
CA PHE A 99 16.11 14.95 6.67
C PHE A 99 16.31 13.48 6.26
N LEU A 100 17.47 13.11 5.72
CA LEU A 100 17.72 11.75 5.24
C LEU A 100 17.48 10.69 6.33
N GLU A 101 18.06 10.87 7.51
CA GLU A 101 17.88 9.92 8.63
C GLU A 101 16.44 9.91 9.15
N THR A 102 15.79 11.08 9.18
CA THR A 102 14.39 11.21 9.63
C THR A 102 13.45 10.44 8.70
N VAL A 103 13.58 10.62 7.39
CA VAL A 103 12.67 10.04 6.40
C VAL A 103 13.02 8.59 6.05
N MET A 104 14.31 8.23 6.06
CA MET A 104 14.76 6.87 5.73
C MET A 104 14.86 5.99 6.97
N ALA A 105 15.77 6.32 7.87
CA ALA A 105 15.97 5.75 9.20
C ALA A 105 17.36 6.20 9.70
N PRO A 106 17.58 6.26 11.02
CA PRO A 106 18.93 6.40 11.57
C PRO A 106 19.82 5.23 11.14
N GLU A 107 21.11 5.52 10.92
CA GLU A 107 22.11 4.52 10.51
C GLU A 107 22.13 3.29 11.42
N ALA A 108 21.97 3.49 12.74
CA ALA A 108 21.91 2.42 13.72
C ALA A 108 20.78 1.41 13.45
N GLU A 109 19.59 1.87 13.05
CA GLU A 109 18.47 0.97 12.73
C GLU A 109 18.68 0.26 11.40
N ILE A 110 19.31 0.92 10.41
CA ILE A 110 19.72 0.29 9.15
C ILE A 110 20.73 -0.84 9.42
N ARG A 111 21.78 -0.59 10.21
CA ARG A 111 22.76 -1.61 10.61
C ARG A 111 22.11 -2.76 11.36
N LYS A 112 21.24 -2.44 12.32
CA LYS A 112 20.46 -3.43 13.08
C LYS A 112 19.64 -4.29 12.13
N PHE A 113 18.97 -3.72 11.12
CA PHE A 113 18.23 -4.46 10.11
C PHE A 113 19.12 -5.46 9.37
N TRP A 114 20.23 -5.01 8.80
CA TRP A 114 21.13 -5.88 8.04
C TRP A 114 21.82 -6.94 8.90
N SER A 115 22.11 -6.64 10.17
CA SER A 115 22.70 -7.62 11.10
C SER A 115 21.81 -8.85 11.34
N LYS A 116 20.49 -8.71 11.15
CA LYS A 116 19.53 -9.82 11.31
C LYS A 116 19.26 -10.56 10.00
N GLN A 117 19.73 -10.08 8.86
CA GLN A 117 19.47 -10.72 7.57
C GLN A 117 20.37 -11.94 7.36
N LEU A 118 19.79 -13.08 7.00
CA LEU A 118 20.51 -14.32 6.67
C LEU A 118 21.14 -14.25 5.27
N TRP A 119 22.05 -13.31 5.02
CA TRP A 119 22.43 -12.95 3.66
C TRP A 119 23.15 -14.06 2.88
N LYS A 120 23.93 -14.91 3.54
CA LYS A 120 24.59 -16.07 2.92
C LYS A 120 23.59 -17.13 2.43
N GLU A 121 22.46 -17.25 3.14
CA GLU A 121 21.43 -18.25 2.87
C GLU A 121 20.27 -17.72 2.03
N ASN A 122 20.02 -16.41 2.06
CA ASN A 122 18.88 -15.81 1.38
C ASN A 122 19.09 -15.85 -0.14
N PRO A 123 18.24 -16.59 -0.88
CA PRO A 123 18.35 -16.72 -2.33
C PRO A 123 18.22 -15.39 -3.07
N GLN A 124 17.66 -14.36 -2.45
CA GLN A 124 17.53 -13.00 -3.00
C GLN A 124 18.88 -12.35 -3.22
N PHE A 125 19.83 -12.55 -2.30
CA PHE A 125 21.17 -11.98 -2.43
C PHE A 125 22.11 -12.87 -3.27
N ARG A 126 21.71 -14.11 -3.57
CA ARG A 126 22.54 -15.03 -4.38
C ARG A 126 22.62 -14.62 -5.85
N GLN A 127 21.68 -13.82 -6.34
CA GLN A 127 21.71 -13.35 -7.72
C GLN A 127 22.86 -12.35 -7.98
N ASP A 128 23.35 -11.67 -6.94
CA ASP A 128 24.61 -10.91 -7.01
C ASP A 128 25.54 -11.20 -5.83
N THR A 129 26.00 -12.44 -5.76
CA THR A 129 26.98 -12.78 -4.74
C THR A 129 28.25 -11.93 -4.81
N LYS A 130 28.57 -11.28 -5.95
CA LYS A 130 29.77 -10.44 -6.05
C LYS A 130 29.57 -9.12 -5.31
N TYR A 131 28.43 -8.45 -5.53
CA TYR A 131 28.08 -7.21 -4.83
C TYR A 131 27.92 -7.47 -3.32
N TRP A 132 27.06 -8.42 -2.94
CA TRP A 132 26.72 -8.63 -1.54
C TRP A 132 27.87 -9.19 -0.69
N LYS A 133 28.87 -9.84 -1.31
CA LYS A 133 30.11 -10.25 -0.60
C LYS A 133 31.09 -9.09 -0.38
N GLY A 134 31.01 -8.04 -1.18
CA GLY A 134 31.90 -6.88 -1.10
C GLY A 134 31.49 -5.86 -0.05
N ILE A 135 30.24 -5.91 0.42
CA ILE A 135 29.70 -4.97 1.41
C ILE A 135 30.02 -5.43 2.81
N ASP A 136 30.68 -4.56 3.58
CA ASP A 136 30.71 -4.68 5.03
C ASP A 136 29.43 -4.08 5.61
N PHE A 137 28.40 -4.90 5.88
CA PHE A 137 27.15 -4.41 6.46
C PHE A 137 27.31 -3.75 7.86
N GLN A 138 28.44 -3.92 8.53
CA GLN A 138 28.74 -3.25 9.81
C GLN A 138 29.41 -1.88 9.61
N ALA A 139 29.97 -1.60 8.43
CA ALA A 139 30.58 -0.30 8.09
C ALA A 139 29.80 0.48 7.01
N GLU A 140 29.14 -0.21 6.08
CA GLU A 140 28.58 0.31 4.82
C GLU A 140 27.16 -0.24 4.55
N ALA A 141 26.32 -0.26 5.58
CA ALA A 141 24.97 -0.81 5.47
C ALA A 141 24.10 -0.01 4.48
N PRO A 142 23.63 -0.60 3.37
CA PRO A 142 22.86 0.15 2.38
C PRO A 142 21.44 0.48 2.90
N ILE A 143 20.81 1.55 2.40
CA ILE A 143 19.42 1.86 2.78
C ILE A 143 18.47 0.81 2.16
N PRO A 144 17.67 0.05 2.94
CA PRO A 144 16.78 -0.97 2.40
C PRO A 144 15.53 -0.32 1.79
N LEU A 145 15.62 0.09 0.53
CA LEU A 145 14.52 0.70 -0.21
C LEU A 145 13.51 -0.36 -0.70
N VAL A 146 12.23 -0.01 -0.62
CA VAL A 146 11.11 -0.76 -1.22
C VAL A 146 10.51 0.09 -2.32
N LEU A 147 10.36 -0.50 -3.49
CA LEU A 147 9.60 0.07 -4.59
C LEU A 147 8.16 -0.44 -4.53
N HIS A 148 7.21 0.47 -4.61
CA HIS A 148 5.79 0.19 -4.57
C HIS A 148 5.11 0.72 -5.83
N GLY A 149 4.24 -0.09 -6.43
CA GLY A 149 3.42 0.29 -7.56
C GLY A 149 2.00 -0.20 -7.36
N ASP A 150 1.03 0.71 -7.41
CA ASP A 150 -0.38 0.35 -7.27
C ASP A 150 -1.30 1.29 -8.07
N ALA A 151 -2.50 0.79 -8.39
CA ALA A 151 -3.51 1.53 -9.12
C ALA A 151 -4.80 1.70 -8.34
N ALA A 152 -5.34 2.93 -8.36
CA ALA A 152 -6.63 3.23 -7.74
C ALA A 152 -7.54 4.06 -8.65
N PRO A 153 -8.87 3.79 -8.62
CA PRO A 153 -9.84 4.61 -9.33
C PRO A 153 -9.96 5.98 -8.66
N TYR A 154 -9.66 7.05 -9.39
CA TYR A 154 -9.88 8.44 -8.92
C TYR A 154 -11.13 9.07 -9.52
N SER A 155 -11.73 8.43 -10.51
CA SER A 155 -13.02 8.77 -11.11
C SER A 155 -13.77 7.50 -11.52
N GLU A 156 -15.01 7.64 -12.00
CA GLU A 156 -15.78 6.50 -12.50
C GLU A 156 -15.21 5.89 -13.79
N THR A 157 -14.45 6.67 -14.56
CA THR A 157 -13.99 6.29 -15.91
C THR A 157 -12.47 6.15 -16.00
N ASP A 158 -11.75 6.34 -14.89
CA ASP A 158 -10.28 6.33 -14.90
C ASP A 158 -9.68 5.95 -13.55
N SER A 159 -8.49 5.38 -13.61
CA SER A 159 -7.65 5.04 -12.48
C SER A 159 -6.27 5.64 -12.65
N THR A 160 -5.58 5.90 -11.56
CA THR A 160 -4.17 6.28 -11.59
C THR A 160 -3.30 5.09 -11.30
N MET A 161 -2.09 5.08 -11.84
CA MET A 161 -1.00 4.19 -11.47
C MET A 161 0.08 5.03 -10.78
N ALA A 162 0.32 4.75 -9.51
CA ALA A 162 1.30 5.45 -8.69
C ALA A 162 2.50 4.54 -8.44
N ILE A 163 3.69 5.02 -8.80
CA ILE A 163 4.97 4.39 -8.44
C ILE A 163 5.66 5.27 -7.40
N SER A 164 6.06 4.67 -6.30
CA SER A 164 6.70 5.34 -5.19
C SER A 164 7.74 4.45 -4.51
N MET A 165 8.62 5.05 -3.73
CA MET A 165 9.61 4.31 -2.94
C MET A 165 9.60 4.74 -1.48
N ARG A 166 10.12 3.89 -0.59
CA ARG A 166 10.37 4.23 0.81
C ARG A 166 11.49 3.39 1.39
N CYS A 167 12.07 3.82 2.50
CA CYS A 167 12.86 2.92 3.33
C CYS A 167 11.92 1.93 4.05
N MET A 168 12.29 0.65 4.04
CA MET A 168 11.54 -0.41 4.72
C MET A 168 11.50 -0.19 6.23
N VAL A 169 12.60 0.33 6.79
CA VAL A 169 12.82 0.50 8.23
C VAL A 169 12.61 1.93 8.72
N SER A 170 11.93 2.76 7.92
CA SER A 170 11.52 4.11 8.34
C SER A 170 10.63 4.06 9.58
N ASN A 171 10.93 4.93 10.55
CA ASN A 171 10.11 5.17 11.74
C ASN A 171 9.04 6.25 11.51
N VAL A 172 9.06 6.89 10.33
CA VAL A 172 8.05 7.87 9.93
C VAL A 172 6.89 7.15 9.25
N SER A 173 5.66 7.56 9.59
CA SER A 173 4.43 7.02 9.00
C SER A 173 4.48 7.02 7.47
N VAL A 174 3.85 6.02 6.86
CA VAL A 174 3.98 5.78 5.40
C VAL A 174 3.56 7.01 4.58
N GLN A 175 2.58 7.77 5.04
CA GLN A 175 2.13 8.99 4.37
C GLN A 175 3.24 10.05 4.19
N PHE A 176 4.24 10.07 5.07
CA PHE A 176 5.34 11.03 5.05
C PHE A 176 6.69 10.43 4.62
N SER A 177 6.86 9.11 4.72
CA SER A 177 8.08 8.41 4.27
C SER A 177 7.97 7.83 2.85
N GLN A 178 6.77 7.75 2.28
CA GLN A 178 6.58 7.30 0.89
C GLN A 178 6.86 8.43 -0.10
N LEU A 179 7.92 8.29 -0.89
CA LEU A 179 8.39 9.26 -1.86
C LEU A 179 7.82 8.94 -3.25
N MET A 180 6.98 9.82 -3.77
CA MET A 180 6.39 9.64 -5.11
C MET A 180 7.44 9.78 -6.20
N LEU A 181 7.49 8.81 -7.11
CA LEU A 181 8.35 8.84 -8.30
C LEU A 181 7.55 9.30 -9.51
N VAL A 182 6.37 8.70 -9.75
CA VAL A 182 5.47 9.07 -10.85
C VAL A 182 4.03 8.66 -10.54
N ASN A 183 3.06 9.43 -11.03
CA ASN A 183 1.64 9.11 -10.91
C ASN A 183 0.92 9.37 -12.25
N MET A 184 0.61 8.31 -12.97
CA MET A 184 0.11 8.34 -14.34
C MET A 184 -1.33 7.84 -14.42
N PRO A 185 -2.29 8.64 -14.93
CA PRO A 185 -3.61 8.13 -15.28
C PRO A 185 -3.55 7.00 -16.31
N LYS A 186 -4.33 5.94 -16.12
CA LYS A 186 -4.37 4.80 -17.04
C LYS A 186 -4.92 5.20 -18.42
N ASN A 187 -5.81 6.19 -18.49
CA ASN A 187 -6.23 6.71 -19.81
C ASN A 187 -5.12 7.45 -20.57
N ALA A 188 -3.97 7.74 -19.97
CA ALA A 188 -2.79 8.24 -20.69
C ALA A 188 -1.88 7.10 -21.20
N THR A 189 -2.17 5.84 -20.84
CA THR A 189 -1.36 4.64 -21.18
C THR A 189 -2.23 3.66 -21.97
N GLU A 190 -2.13 3.65 -23.31
CA GLU A 190 -2.80 2.64 -24.14
C GLU A 190 -1.93 1.39 -24.31
N ASP A 191 -0.67 1.61 -24.65
CA ASP A 191 0.36 0.58 -24.78
C ASP A 191 1.29 0.68 -23.56
N TRP A 192 1.09 -0.24 -22.60
CA TRP A 192 1.75 -0.20 -21.30
C TRP A 192 3.28 -0.20 -21.45
N ASP A 193 3.82 -1.18 -22.17
CA ASP A 193 5.26 -1.34 -22.33
C ASP A 193 5.84 -0.11 -23.03
N ARG A 194 5.21 0.34 -24.10
CA ARG A 194 5.69 1.50 -24.85
C ARG A 194 5.70 2.81 -24.06
N THR A 195 4.70 3.05 -23.21
CA THR A 195 4.64 4.25 -22.37
C THR A 195 5.57 4.15 -21.16
N TRP A 196 5.64 2.99 -20.52
CA TRP A 196 6.36 2.82 -19.25
C TRP A 196 7.83 2.44 -19.42
N ASP A 197 8.24 1.80 -20.51
CA ASP A 197 9.64 1.39 -20.71
C ASP A 197 10.63 2.55 -20.62
N PRO A 198 10.39 3.73 -21.25
CA PRO A 198 11.28 4.88 -21.09
C PRO A 198 11.35 5.37 -19.64
N ILE A 199 10.21 5.36 -18.93
CA ILE A 199 10.13 5.77 -17.52
C ILE A 199 10.92 4.79 -16.65
N TRP A 200 10.69 3.48 -16.82
CA TRP A 200 11.40 2.44 -16.09
C TRP A 200 12.89 2.43 -16.36
N LYS A 201 13.31 2.74 -17.60
CA LYS A 201 14.71 2.90 -17.95
C LYS A 201 15.36 4.01 -17.13
N GLU A 202 14.79 5.20 -17.09
CA GLU A 202 15.34 6.31 -16.30
C GLU A 202 15.28 6.07 -14.79
N LEU A 203 14.21 5.45 -14.28
CA LEU A 203 14.14 5.03 -12.88
C LEU A 203 15.24 4.01 -12.57
N SER A 204 15.48 3.03 -13.44
CA SER A 204 16.55 2.04 -13.30
C SER A 204 17.93 2.69 -13.34
N GLU A 205 18.18 3.63 -14.26
CA GLU A 205 19.43 4.40 -14.31
C GLU A 205 19.61 5.25 -13.06
N SER A 206 18.54 5.85 -12.53
CA SER A 206 18.57 6.56 -11.25
C SER A 206 18.93 5.63 -10.09
N PHE A 207 18.37 4.42 -10.03
CA PHE A 207 18.75 3.43 -9.02
C PHE A 207 20.19 2.92 -9.24
N LYS A 208 20.68 2.85 -10.47
CA LYS A 208 22.10 2.53 -10.78
C LYS A 208 23.07 3.62 -10.35
N LYS A 209 22.66 4.88 -10.34
CA LYS A 209 23.45 5.96 -9.71
C LYS A 209 23.57 5.78 -8.19
N LEU A 210 22.71 4.95 -7.60
CA LEU A 210 22.81 4.43 -6.22
C LEU A 210 23.58 3.08 -6.15
N ASP A 211 24.17 2.63 -7.28
CA ASP A 211 25.03 1.46 -7.58
C ASP A 211 24.47 0.01 -7.50
N LEU A 212 23.80 -0.50 -8.57
CA LEU A 212 23.44 -1.94 -8.83
C LEU A 212 23.12 -2.23 -10.34
N ARG A 213 23.68 -3.25 -11.06
CA ARG A 213 23.58 -3.38 -12.57
C ARG A 213 23.34 -4.80 -13.24
N GLN A 214 22.32 -4.98 -14.14
CA GLN A 214 22.34 -5.89 -15.35
C GLN A 214 21.09 -6.64 -16.01
N HIS A 215 20.10 -5.97 -16.70
CA HIS A 215 18.68 -6.26 -17.27
C HIS A 215 17.50 -5.28 -16.80
N HIS A 216 17.48 -3.96 -16.99
CA HIS A 216 16.55 -2.93 -16.40
C HIS A 216 15.77 -3.10 -15.05
N LEU A 217 14.80 -4.03 -14.86
CA LEU A 217 14.18 -4.32 -13.54
C LEU A 217 14.62 -5.70 -13.00
N TRP A 218 14.57 -6.73 -13.84
CA TRP A 218 15.14 -8.08 -13.62
C TRP A 218 16.67 -8.12 -13.79
N SER A 219 17.20 -6.93 -14.02
CA SER A 219 18.57 -6.45 -14.14
C SER A 219 19.33 -6.62 -12.92
N VAL A 220 18.60 -6.19 -11.89
CA VAL A 220 19.20 -5.41 -10.86
C VAL A 220 19.74 -6.54 -10.06
N PRO A 221 21.06 -6.72 -10.00
CA PRO A 221 21.60 -7.95 -9.49
C PRO A 221 21.03 -8.17 -8.08
N GLY A 222 20.26 -9.25 -7.91
CA GLY A 222 19.40 -9.42 -6.74
C GLY A 222 17.92 -9.59 -7.05
N VAL A 223 17.36 -8.96 -8.10
CA VAL A 223 15.93 -8.90 -8.40
C VAL A 223 15.43 -10.12 -9.17
N GLY A 224 14.62 -10.96 -8.50
CA GLY A 224 13.93 -12.10 -9.07
C GLY A 224 12.60 -12.37 -8.37
N PHE A 225 11.96 -13.52 -8.65
CA PHE A 225 10.72 -13.91 -7.96
C PHE A 225 10.86 -13.82 -6.43
N TRP A 226 12.05 -14.12 -5.90
CA TRP A 226 12.31 -14.06 -4.48
C TRP A 226 12.38 -12.63 -3.91
N THR A 227 12.73 -11.61 -4.69
CA THR A 227 12.71 -10.21 -4.22
C THR A 227 11.36 -9.55 -4.38
N VAL A 228 10.47 -10.11 -5.20
CA VAL A 228 9.05 -9.74 -5.15
C VAL A 228 8.47 -10.37 -3.90
N LYS A 229 8.26 -9.52 -2.90
CA LYS A 229 7.70 -9.94 -1.63
C LYS A 229 6.20 -10.00 -1.74
N LEU A 230 5.65 -11.14 -1.34
CA LEU A 230 4.21 -11.33 -1.32
C LEU A 230 3.62 -10.57 -0.13
N ASP A 231 2.76 -9.60 -0.43
CA ASP A 231 2.17 -8.78 0.62
C ASP A 231 0.98 -9.48 1.29
N LEU A 232 0.92 -9.36 2.61
CA LEU A 232 -0.08 -10.03 3.43
C LEU A 232 -1.51 -9.58 3.09
N LEU A 233 -1.68 -8.30 2.78
CA LEU A 233 -2.98 -7.66 2.58
C LEU A 233 -3.69 -8.23 1.36
N HIS A 234 -3.05 -8.23 0.19
CA HIS A 234 -3.68 -8.73 -1.02
C HIS A 234 -3.72 -10.26 -1.06
N LEU A 235 -2.70 -10.93 -0.50
CA LEU A 235 -2.61 -12.38 -0.53
C LEU A 235 -3.60 -13.06 0.42
N MET A 236 -3.63 -12.62 1.67
CA MET A 236 -4.46 -13.24 2.71
C MET A 236 -5.74 -12.43 2.93
N ASP A 237 -5.62 -11.17 3.39
CA ASP A 237 -6.75 -10.40 3.90
C ASP A 237 -7.82 -10.11 2.82
N LEU A 238 -7.39 -9.84 1.59
CA LEU A 238 -8.25 -9.65 0.41
C LEU A 238 -8.17 -10.85 -0.55
N GLY A 239 -7.68 -11.99 -0.06
CA GLY A 239 -7.45 -13.19 -0.85
C GLY A 239 -7.95 -14.42 -0.11
N ILE A 240 -7.03 -15.24 0.35
CA ILE A 240 -7.33 -16.58 0.91
C ILE A 240 -8.29 -16.51 2.09
N SER A 241 -8.10 -15.57 3.01
CA SER A 241 -8.95 -15.43 4.19
C SER A 241 -10.39 -15.10 3.81
N CYS A 242 -10.59 -14.27 2.79
CA CYS A 242 -11.92 -14.00 2.26
C CYS A 242 -12.62 -15.26 1.74
N HIS A 243 -11.89 -16.17 1.09
CA HIS A 243 -12.45 -17.44 0.64
C HIS A 243 -12.75 -18.38 1.81
N ILE A 244 -11.79 -18.60 2.70
CA ILE A 244 -11.92 -19.53 3.83
C ILE A 244 -13.05 -19.09 4.77
N PHE A 245 -13.07 -17.82 5.17
CA PHE A 245 -14.07 -17.32 6.10
C PHE A 245 -15.47 -17.27 5.50
N ALA A 246 -15.63 -16.92 4.21
CA ALA A 246 -16.94 -17.00 3.57
C ALA A 246 -17.47 -18.43 3.50
N ASN A 247 -16.60 -19.40 3.18
CA ASN A 247 -16.99 -20.80 3.14
C ASN A 247 -17.34 -21.36 4.53
N LEU A 248 -16.59 -20.98 5.58
CA LEU A 248 -16.95 -21.27 6.97
C LEU A 248 -18.34 -20.74 7.31
N LEU A 249 -18.60 -19.46 7.03
CA LEU A 249 -19.87 -18.80 7.32
C LEU A 249 -21.03 -19.47 6.56
N CYS A 250 -20.85 -19.78 5.28
CA CYS A 250 -21.85 -20.51 4.51
C CYS A 250 -22.12 -21.92 5.05
N ASP A 251 -21.09 -22.66 5.46
CA ASP A 251 -21.27 -23.98 6.07
C ASP A 251 -22.02 -23.91 7.41
N ILE A 252 -21.75 -22.89 8.25
CA ILE A 252 -22.49 -22.66 9.49
C ILE A 252 -23.95 -22.32 9.17
N LEU A 253 -24.18 -21.39 8.23
CA LEU A 253 -25.53 -21.01 7.82
C LEU A 253 -26.34 -22.23 7.35
N ASP A 254 -25.74 -23.21 6.66
CA ASP A 254 -26.44 -24.43 6.23
C ASP A 254 -26.96 -25.32 7.37
N THR A 255 -26.47 -25.11 8.60
CA THR A 255 -26.93 -25.82 9.80
C THR A 255 -27.92 -25.03 10.66
N LEU A 256 -28.06 -23.72 10.43
CA LEU A 256 -28.88 -22.84 11.25
C LEU A 256 -30.37 -22.90 10.85
N PRO A 257 -31.30 -22.74 11.81
CA PRO A 257 -32.73 -22.72 11.52
C PRO A 257 -33.13 -21.49 10.70
N GLY A 258 -34.06 -21.68 9.77
CA GLY A 258 -34.64 -20.61 8.95
C GLY A 258 -34.80 -21.02 7.47
N SER A 259 -35.91 -20.62 6.86
CA SER A 259 -36.23 -20.97 5.46
C SER A 259 -35.49 -20.13 4.42
N SER A 260 -34.84 -19.03 4.82
CA SER A 260 -34.07 -18.16 3.94
C SER A 260 -32.67 -17.87 4.49
N LEU A 261 -31.78 -17.42 3.61
CA LEU A 261 -30.44 -16.97 4.01
C LEU A 261 -30.51 -15.80 4.99
N GLU A 262 -31.45 -14.87 4.77
CA GLU A 262 -31.66 -13.68 5.60
C GLU A 262 -32.15 -14.06 6.99
N ALA A 263 -33.02 -15.06 7.12
CA ALA A 263 -33.46 -15.59 8.41
C ALA A 263 -32.27 -16.21 9.19
N ARG A 264 -31.44 -17.01 8.51
CA ARG A 264 -30.26 -17.63 9.11
C ARG A 264 -29.19 -16.60 9.51
N LEU A 265 -29.01 -15.55 8.71
CA LEU A 265 -28.15 -14.40 9.05
C LEU A 265 -28.65 -13.61 10.26
N LYS A 266 -29.97 -13.54 10.51
CA LYS A 266 -30.51 -12.92 11.74
C LYS A 266 -30.13 -13.70 12.99
N VAL A 267 -29.88 -15.00 12.88
CA VAL A 267 -29.39 -15.85 13.98
C VAL A 267 -27.88 -15.73 14.14
N LEU A 268 -27.13 -15.75 13.04
CA LEU A 268 -25.66 -15.75 13.08
C LEU A 268 -25.04 -14.40 13.48
N ASN A 269 -25.61 -13.28 13.02
CA ASN A 269 -25.04 -11.94 13.29
C ASN A 269 -24.94 -11.61 14.80
N PRO A 270 -25.99 -11.81 15.63
CA PRO A 270 -25.88 -11.61 17.08
C PRO A 270 -24.79 -12.46 17.72
N LYS A 271 -24.60 -13.70 17.26
CA LYS A 271 -23.57 -14.59 17.76
C LYS A 271 -22.16 -14.09 17.43
N ILE A 272 -21.95 -13.59 16.22
CA ILE A 272 -20.70 -12.92 15.82
C ILE A 272 -20.43 -11.69 16.70
N SER A 273 -21.45 -10.85 16.92
CA SER A 273 -21.31 -9.67 17.79
C SER A 273 -20.93 -10.05 19.22
N GLN A 274 -21.54 -11.10 19.79
CA GLN A 274 -21.19 -11.59 21.13
C GLN A 274 -19.74 -12.06 21.18
N ILE A 275 -19.27 -12.83 20.19
CA ILE A 275 -17.88 -13.30 20.18
C ILE A 275 -16.91 -12.12 20.06
N TYR A 276 -17.25 -11.07 19.30
CA TYR A 276 -16.44 -9.85 19.27
C TYR A 276 -16.36 -9.15 20.63
N GLU A 277 -17.44 -9.15 21.41
CA GLU A 277 -17.46 -8.61 22.77
C GLU A 277 -16.63 -9.47 23.73
N ASP A 278 -16.79 -10.79 23.67
CA ASP A 278 -16.04 -11.75 24.50
C ASP A 278 -14.52 -11.69 24.24
N LEU A 279 -14.12 -11.38 23.00
CA LEU A 279 -12.72 -11.23 22.59
C LEU A 279 -12.22 -9.79 22.71
N GLU A 280 -13.03 -8.86 23.23
CA GLU A 280 -12.68 -7.45 23.43
C GLU A 280 -12.21 -6.72 22.15
N ILE A 281 -12.69 -7.16 20.97
CA ILE A 281 -12.29 -6.56 19.70
C ILE A 281 -12.94 -5.17 19.55
N PRO A 282 -12.18 -4.09 19.28
CA PRO A 282 -12.73 -2.75 19.15
C PRO A 282 -13.77 -2.64 18.03
N THR A 283 -14.84 -1.87 18.25
CA THR A 283 -15.95 -1.71 17.28
C THR A 283 -15.48 -1.27 15.88
N ALA A 284 -14.45 -0.42 15.80
CA ALA A 284 -13.88 0.05 14.53
C ALA A 284 -13.19 -1.06 13.70
N GLU A 285 -12.84 -2.19 14.33
CA GLU A 285 -12.17 -3.33 13.72
C GLU A 285 -13.12 -4.49 13.39
N ARG A 286 -14.36 -4.44 13.88
CA ARG A 286 -15.36 -5.51 13.69
C ARG A 286 -15.90 -5.53 12.27
N PHE A 287 -16.37 -6.71 11.86
CA PHE A 287 -17.19 -6.86 10.67
C PHE A 287 -18.43 -5.96 10.80
N PRO A 288 -18.84 -5.26 9.72
CA PRO A 288 -20.21 -4.77 9.67
C PRO A 288 -21.16 -5.98 9.72
N LYS A 289 -22.42 -5.72 10.06
CA LYS A 289 -23.48 -6.74 10.00
C LYS A 289 -23.42 -7.46 8.66
N LEU A 290 -23.27 -8.78 8.69
CA LEU A 290 -23.15 -9.60 7.48
C LEU A 290 -24.46 -9.56 6.68
N LEU A 291 -24.33 -9.25 5.40
CA LEU A 291 -25.36 -9.30 4.40
C LEU A 291 -25.06 -10.41 3.39
N ARG A 292 -26.08 -10.80 2.60
CA ARG A 292 -25.91 -11.75 1.50
C ARG A 292 -24.81 -11.32 0.51
N SER A 293 -24.77 -10.03 0.18
CA SER A 293 -23.77 -9.45 -0.73
C SER A 293 -22.34 -9.51 -0.20
N ASN A 294 -22.16 -9.75 1.11
CA ASN A 294 -20.82 -9.95 1.68
C ASN A 294 -20.31 -11.38 1.51
N LEU A 295 -21.15 -12.38 1.25
CA LEU A 295 -20.76 -13.79 1.34
C LEU A 295 -20.56 -14.50 0.00
N ILE A 296 -21.28 -14.09 -1.05
CA ILE A 296 -21.33 -14.82 -2.32
C ILE A 296 -20.89 -13.87 -3.46
N ALA A 297 -19.89 -14.29 -4.22
CA ALA A 297 -19.45 -13.60 -5.42
C ALA A 297 -20.36 -13.92 -6.62
N ASP A 298 -20.23 -13.14 -7.70
CA ASP A 298 -20.97 -13.36 -8.95
C ASP A 298 -20.66 -14.72 -9.61
N THR A 299 -19.51 -15.31 -9.26
CA THR A 299 -19.09 -16.65 -9.70
C THR A 299 -19.82 -17.79 -8.99
N GLY A 300 -20.62 -17.49 -7.96
CA GLY A 300 -21.36 -18.47 -7.16
C GLY A 300 -20.56 -19.11 -6.02
N TYR A 301 -19.22 -18.97 -6.00
CA TYR A 301 -18.40 -19.42 -4.89
C TYR A 301 -18.48 -18.44 -3.70
N PRO A 302 -18.52 -18.93 -2.45
CA PRO A 302 -18.42 -18.07 -1.28
C PRO A 302 -17.06 -17.37 -1.21
N THR A 303 -17.10 -16.04 -1.14
CA THR A 303 -15.94 -15.15 -0.98
C THR A 303 -16.39 -13.88 -0.29
N LEU A 304 -15.66 -13.43 0.74
CA LEU A 304 -15.97 -12.17 1.39
C LEU A 304 -15.75 -10.99 0.45
N LYS A 305 -16.80 -10.16 0.27
CA LYS A 305 -16.77 -8.94 -0.54
C LYS A 305 -17.20 -7.71 0.25
N HIS A 306 -16.69 -6.55 -0.17
CA HIS A 306 -17.00 -5.24 0.43
C HIS A 306 -16.63 -5.12 1.91
N ILE A 307 -15.60 -5.87 2.34
CA ILE A 307 -15.04 -5.81 3.68
C ILE A 307 -13.58 -5.36 3.55
N LYS A 308 -13.14 -4.45 4.43
CA LYS A 308 -11.75 -3.97 4.45
C LYS A 308 -10.82 -5.11 4.87
N GLY A 309 -9.63 -5.21 4.27
CA GLY A 309 -8.68 -6.29 4.59
C GLY A 309 -8.31 -6.35 6.08
N ARG A 310 -8.06 -5.19 6.72
CA ARG A 310 -7.78 -5.15 8.17
C ARG A 310 -8.90 -5.75 9.02
N THR A 311 -10.15 -5.50 8.62
CA THR A 311 -11.34 -6.06 9.28
C THR A 311 -11.38 -7.59 9.09
N VAL A 312 -11.06 -8.11 7.89
CA VAL A 312 -10.93 -9.56 7.61
C VAL A 312 -9.92 -10.21 8.54
N ARG A 313 -8.73 -9.62 8.72
CA ARG A 313 -7.73 -10.12 9.67
C ARG A 313 -8.28 -10.24 11.09
N LYS A 314 -8.92 -9.17 11.58
CA LYS A 314 -9.45 -9.10 12.96
C LYS A 314 -10.62 -10.06 13.21
N PHE A 315 -11.22 -10.61 12.15
CA PHE A 315 -12.23 -11.65 12.26
C PHE A 315 -11.64 -13.06 12.44
N SER A 316 -10.35 -13.27 12.21
CA SER A 316 -9.72 -14.58 12.36
C SER A 316 -9.99 -15.30 13.70
N PRO A 317 -9.79 -14.67 14.87
CA PRO A 317 -10.08 -15.34 16.14
C PRO A 317 -11.59 -15.58 16.36
N VAL A 318 -12.46 -14.74 15.79
CA VAL A 318 -13.91 -14.97 15.78
C VAL A 318 -14.25 -16.20 14.93
N ALA A 319 -13.60 -16.35 13.77
CA ALA A 319 -13.76 -17.49 12.90
C ALA A 319 -13.32 -18.78 13.59
N VAL A 320 -12.25 -18.78 14.39
CA VAL A 320 -11.82 -19.93 15.21
C VAL A 320 -12.90 -20.32 16.23
N ARG A 321 -13.46 -19.34 16.95
CA ARG A 321 -14.54 -19.58 17.93
C ARG A 321 -15.79 -20.16 17.26
N LEU A 322 -16.22 -19.58 16.14
CA LEU A 322 -17.33 -20.10 15.35
C LEU A 322 -17.05 -21.52 14.83
N ALA A 323 -15.86 -21.76 14.26
CA ALA A 323 -15.51 -23.06 13.72
C ALA A 323 -15.49 -24.14 14.83
N THR A 324 -15.09 -23.77 16.05
CA THR A 324 -15.12 -24.63 17.23
C THR A 324 -16.55 -24.92 17.68
N GLU A 325 -17.38 -23.90 17.89
CA GLU A 325 -18.76 -24.06 18.37
C GLU A 325 -19.65 -24.85 17.41
N TYR A 326 -19.43 -24.71 16.10
CA TYR A 326 -20.16 -25.42 15.06
C TYR A 326 -19.41 -26.65 14.53
N SER A 327 -18.35 -27.10 15.22
CA SER A 327 -17.69 -28.36 14.89
C SER A 327 -18.45 -29.54 15.46
N ASP A 328 -18.39 -30.66 14.74
CA ASP A 328 -18.89 -31.95 15.17
C ASP A 328 -17.70 -32.90 15.06
N GLU A 329 -17.25 -33.42 16.21
CA GLU A 329 -16.07 -34.29 16.29
C GLU A 329 -16.26 -35.61 15.52
N SER A 330 -17.51 -36.03 15.31
CA SER A 330 -17.83 -37.20 14.49
C SER A 330 -17.74 -36.92 12.98
N SER A 331 -17.75 -35.64 12.59
CA SER A 331 -17.68 -35.21 11.20
C SER A 331 -16.25 -34.82 10.80
N THR A 332 -15.61 -35.68 10.01
CA THR A 332 -14.28 -35.39 9.43
C THR A 332 -14.24 -34.05 8.72
N ARG A 333 -15.31 -33.69 7.98
CA ARG A 333 -15.41 -32.39 7.30
C ARG A 333 -15.37 -31.23 8.29
N SER A 334 -16.14 -31.31 9.38
CA SER A 334 -16.19 -30.27 10.42
C SER A 334 -14.82 -30.08 11.08
N MET A 335 -14.11 -31.18 11.35
CA MET A 335 -12.76 -31.15 11.91
C MET A 335 -11.74 -30.49 10.97
N HIS A 336 -11.76 -30.81 9.67
CA HIS A 336 -10.89 -30.14 8.69
C HIS A 336 -11.20 -28.64 8.56
N ARG A 337 -12.47 -28.25 8.62
CA ARG A 337 -12.88 -26.84 8.61
C ARG A 337 -12.34 -26.08 9.82
N LYS A 338 -12.46 -26.65 11.01
CA LYS A 338 -11.90 -26.08 12.25
C LYS A 338 -10.38 -25.94 12.15
N ALA A 339 -9.68 -27.02 11.80
CA ALA A 339 -8.23 -27.03 11.69
C ALA A 339 -7.70 -26.04 10.63
N CYS A 340 -8.41 -25.86 9.51
CA CYS A 340 -8.06 -24.88 8.48
C CYS A 340 -8.01 -23.45 9.03
N VAL A 341 -9.03 -23.07 9.81
CA VAL A 341 -9.18 -21.73 10.37
C VAL A 341 -8.21 -21.51 11.53
N GLU A 342 -7.97 -22.52 12.37
CA GLU A 342 -6.96 -22.46 13.43
C GLU A 342 -5.54 -22.30 12.87
N CYS A 343 -5.21 -23.01 11.80
CA CYS A 343 -3.93 -22.83 11.09
C CYS A 343 -3.81 -21.42 10.53
N LEU A 344 -4.87 -20.90 9.89
CA LEU A 344 -4.87 -19.55 9.31
C LEU A 344 -4.71 -18.46 10.40
N ASP A 345 -5.38 -18.62 11.53
CA ASP A 345 -5.26 -17.72 12.69
C ASP A 345 -3.84 -17.72 13.26
N LYS A 346 -3.22 -18.90 13.32
CA LYS A 346 -1.81 -19.03 13.71
C LYS A 346 -0.86 -18.35 12.73
N VAL A 347 -1.14 -18.41 11.42
CA VAL A 347 -0.38 -17.63 10.44
C VAL A 347 -0.52 -16.13 10.72
N TYR A 348 -1.73 -15.63 11.02
CA TYR A 348 -1.93 -14.23 11.37
C TYR A 348 -1.17 -13.81 12.63
N SER A 349 -1.26 -14.59 13.71
CA SER A 349 -0.59 -14.26 14.97
C SER A 349 0.93 -14.13 14.81
N MET A 350 1.52 -15.00 14.00
CA MET A 350 2.96 -14.99 13.73
C MET A 350 3.37 -13.92 12.71
N ALA A 351 2.52 -13.66 11.72
CA ALA A 351 2.79 -12.63 10.71
C ALA A 351 2.70 -11.20 11.26
N ASP A 352 1.95 -11.00 12.35
CA ASP A 352 1.82 -9.71 13.05
C ASP A 352 3.00 -9.42 14.00
N GLU A 353 3.91 -10.35 14.24
CA GLU A 353 5.07 -10.11 15.11
C GLU A 353 5.94 -8.95 14.61
N LYS A 354 6.34 -8.06 15.53
CA LYS A 354 7.22 -6.90 15.27
C LYS A 354 8.70 -7.33 15.11
N LYS A 355 8.96 -8.37 14.31
CA LYS A 355 10.30 -8.87 13.99
C LYS A 355 10.60 -8.62 12.51
N TRP A 356 11.86 -8.40 12.14
CA TRP A 356 12.25 -8.31 10.72
C TRP A 356 12.45 -9.67 10.06
N VAL A 357 12.76 -10.70 10.85
CA VAL A 357 12.96 -12.07 10.37
C VAL A 357 12.29 -13.02 11.36
N VAL A 358 11.62 -14.05 10.84
CA VAL A 358 11.08 -15.14 11.65
C VAL A 358 12.24 -15.97 12.18
N SER A 359 12.27 -16.24 13.48
CA SER A 359 13.40 -16.97 14.09
C SER A 359 13.51 -18.39 13.52
N SER A 360 14.70 -19.00 13.61
CA SER A 360 14.90 -20.38 13.13
C SER A 360 14.01 -21.40 13.84
N THR A 361 13.58 -21.10 15.07
CA THR A 361 12.64 -21.94 15.84
C THR A 361 11.19 -21.68 15.45
N ASP A 362 10.84 -20.44 15.13
CA ASP A 362 9.47 -20.07 14.76
C ASP A 362 9.17 -20.40 13.28
N PHE A 363 10.19 -20.43 12.42
CA PHE A 363 9.99 -20.63 10.98
C PHE A 363 9.30 -21.97 10.64
N PRO A 364 9.72 -23.14 11.16
CA PRO A 364 9.01 -24.38 10.92
C PRO A 364 7.55 -24.33 11.37
N VAL A 365 7.28 -23.68 12.51
CA VAL A 365 5.91 -23.52 13.04
C VAL A 365 5.05 -22.64 12.11
N PHE A 366 5.64 -21.59 11.55
CA PHE A 366 4.97 -20.72 10.57
C PHE A 366 4.66 -21.47 9.27
N GLU A 367 5.66 -22.17 8.75
CA GLU A 367 5.54 -22.95 7.51
C GLU A 367 4.52 -24.08 7.66
N ASP A 368 4.52 -24.79 8.79
CA ASP A 368 3.53 -25.82 9.12
C ASP A 368 2.12 -25.24 9.20
N ALA A 369 1.95 -24.05 9.78
CA ALA A 369 0.64 -23.38 9.82
C ALA A 369 0.15 -23.03 8.40
N VAL A 370 1.02 -22.47 7.55
CA VAL A 370 0.70 -22.18 6.13
C VAL A 370 0.32 -23.46 5.39
N GLN A 371 1.12 -24.53 5.50
CA GLN A 371 0.86 -25.81 4.85
C GLN A 371 -0.40 -26.49 5.40
N GLY A 372 -0.65 -26.36 6.69
CA GLY A 372 -1.85 -26.85 7.37
C GLY A 372 -3.10 -26.20 6.78
N THR A 373 -3.14 -24.86 6.68
CA THR A 373 -4.24 -24.13 6.04
C THR A 373 -4.49 -24.64 4.62
N LEU A 374 -3.45 -24.75 3.78
CA LEU A 374 -3.58 -25.23 2.40
C LEU A 374 -4.08 -26.68 2.32
N SER A 375 -3.57 -27.55 3.19
CA SER A 375 -3.91 -28.98 3.20
C SER A 375 -5.36 -29.21 3.64
N HIS A 376 -5.81 -28.51 4.68
CA HIS A 376 -7.18 -28.61 5.15
C HIS A 376 -8.17 -27.97 4.16
N ASP A 377 -7.84 -26.82 3.55
CA ASP A 377 -8.68 -26.21 2.51
C ASP A 377 -8.81 -27.12 1.27
N HIS A 378 -7.72 -27.73 0.82
CA HIS A 378 -7.73 -28.67 -0.30
C HIS A 378 -8.60 -29.91 -0.03
N PHE A 379 -8.58 -30.42 1.21
CA PHE A 379 -9.51 -31.48 1.62
C PHE A 379 -10.97 -31.01 1.49
N LEU A 380 -11.29 -29.82 1.99
CA LEU A 380 -12.63 -29.25 1.96
C LEU A 380 -13.11 -28.99 0.52
N ALA A 381 -12.23 -28.56 -0.37
CA ALA A 381 -12.47 -28.39 -1.81
C ALA A 381 -12.80 -29.73 -2.49
N LYS A 382 -12.01 -30.78 -2.22
CA LYS A 382 -12.28 -32.13 -2.73
C LYS A 382 -13.61 -32.69 -2.24
N ASP A 383 -13.93 -32.51 -0.96
CA ASP A 383 -15.21 -32.95 -0.39
C ASP A 383 -16.39 -32.15 -0.97
N ALA A 384 -16.26 -30.83 -1.13
CA ALA A 384 -17.27 -29.99 -1.78
C ALA A 384 -17.54 -30.42 -3.22
N LEU A 385 -16.49 -30.71 -3.99
CA LEU A 385 -16.60 -31.21 -5.36
C LEU A 385 -17.34 -32.56 -5.42
N LYS A 386 -17.02 -33.51 -4.53
CA LYS A 386 -17.72 -34.81 -4.43
C LYS A 386 -19.22 -34.63 -4.14
N ARG A 387 -19.58 -33.62 -3.36
CA ARG A 387 -20.96 -33.26 -3.02
C ARG A 387 -21.64 -32.37 -4.08
N LYS A 388 -20.94 -32.03 -5.17
CA LYS A 388 -21.40 -31.11 -6.22
C LYS A 388 -21.78 -29.72 -5.67
N LEU A 389 -21.03 -29.25 -4.68
CA LEU A 389 -21.20 -27.92 -4.08
C LEU A 389 -20.16 -26.96 -4.66
N LEU A 390 -20.58 -25.75 -5.02
CA LEU A 390 -19.70 -24.66 -5.43
C LEU A 390 -19.09 -23.96 -4.21
N LYS A 391 -18.19 -24.66 -3.49
CA LYS A 391 -17.52 -24.16 -2.27
C LYS A 391 -16.02 -24.45 -2.31
N TYR A 392 -15.23 -23.70 -1.54
CA TYR A 392 -13.78 -23.87 -1.36
C TYR A 392 -13.00 -23.83 -2.69
N SER A 393 -13.16 -22.73 -3.44
CA SER A 393 -12.43 -22.53 -4.69
C SER A 393 -10.93 -22.27 -4.43
N ILE A 394 -10.07 -23.07 -5.07
CA ILE A 394 -8.62 -22.84 -5.05
C ILE A 394 -8.25 -21.86 -6.17
N THR A 395 -7.64 -20.73 -5.79
CA THR A 395 -7.16 -19.69 -6.72
C THR A 395 -5.63 -19.66 -6.77
N GLN A 396 -5.05 -18.90 -7.70
CA GLN A 396 -3.59 -18.72 -7.78
C GLN A 396 -2.98 -18.20 -6.45
N LYS A 397 -3.75 -17.43 -5.67
CA LYS A 397 -3.29 -16.91 -4.37
C LYS A 397 -2.93 -18.03 -3.40
N PHE A 398 -3.61 -19.18 -3.43
CA PHE A 398 -3.27 -20.34 -2.58
C PHE A 398 -1.86 -20.87 -2.87
N HIS A 399 -1.47 -20.93 -4.13
CA HIS A 399 -0.11 -21.29 -4.51
C HIS A 399 0.91 -20.23 -4.05
N LEU A 400 0.60 -18.94 -4.22
CA LEU A 400 1.46 -17.87 -3.72
C LEU A 400 1.59 -17.92 -2.19
N PHE A 401 0.54 -18.31 -1.46
CA PHE A 401 0.58 -18.44 0.00
C PHE A 401 1.53 -19.51 0.51
N TYR A 402 1.72 -20.59 -0.24
CA TYR A 402 2.79 -21.54 0.04
C TYR A 402 4.17 -20.86 0.01
N HIS A 403 4.44 -20.07 -1.05
CA HIS A 403 5.70 -19.33 -1.16
C HIS A 403 5.82 -18.20 -0.13
N PHE A 404 4.72 -17.61 0.31
CA PHE A 404 4.70 -16.64 1.40
C PHE A 404 5.22 -17.25 2.71
N GLY A 405 4.84 -18.50 3.01
CA GLY A 405 5.44 -19.30 4.07
C GLY A 405 6.96 -19.36 3.95
N GLN A 406 7.46 -19.76 2.77
CA GLN A 406 8.90 -19.89 2.52
C GLN A 406 9.67 -18.56 2.57
N GLN A 407 9.05 -17.46 2.12
CA GLN A 407 9.68 -16.14 2.12
C GLN A 407 9.86 -15.57 3.54
N SER A 408 9.05 -16.01 4.51
CA SER A 408 9.08 -15.49 5.89
C SER A 408 10.38 -15.79 6.64
N LYS A 409 11.11 -16.86 6.24
CA LYS A 409 12.46 -17.17 6.74
C LYS A 409 13.43 -16.00 6.55
N TYR A 410 13.22 -15.20 5.51
CA TYR A 410 14.16 -14.15 5.11
C TYR A 410 13.66 -12.75 5.43
N LEU A 411 12.35 -12.55 5.48
CA LEU A 411 11.75 -11.27 5.83
C LEU A 411 10.34 -11.51 6.36
N THR A 412 10.05 -11.03 7.56
CA THR A 412 8.72 -11.17 8.16
C THR A 412 7.66 -10.49 7.28
N PRO A 413 6.48 -11.11 7.10
CA PRO A 413 5.37 -10.52 6.32
C PRO A 413 4.99 -9.09 6.68
N ARG A 414 5.10 -8.72 7.96
CA ARG A 414 4.82 -7.37 8.45
C ARG A 414 5.67 -6.29 7.77
N CYS A 415 6.89 -6.60 7.36
CA CYS A 415 7.78 -5.62 6.71
C CYS A 415 7.32 -5.20 5.31
N VAL A 416 6.42 -5.98 4.69
CA VAL A 416 6.04 -5.85 3.28
C VAL A 416 4.53 -5.77 3.08
N TRP A 417 3.76 -5.63 4.16
CA TRP A 417 2.31 -5.48 4.04
C TRP A 417 1.92 -4.13 3.41
N CYS A 418 0.82 -4.10 2.66
CA CYS A 418 0.43 -2.92 1.89
C CYS A 418 -0.56 -1.99 2.59
N TYR A 419 -0.79 -2.10 3.91
CA TYR A 419 -1.76 -1.23 4.60
C TYR A 419 -1.41 0.26 4.56
N GLY A 420 -0.14 0.58 4.84
CA GLY A 420 0.35 1.95 4.77
C GLY A 420 0.33 2.47 3.34
N PRO A 421 0.91 1.75 2.36
CA PRO A 421 0.82 2.11 0.95
C PRO A 421 -0.61 2.28 0.43
N GLU A 422 -1.59 1.48 0.86
CA GLU A 422 -2.99 1.65 0.45
C GLU A 422 -3.62 2.93 1.04
N SER A 423 -3.26 3.28 2.29
CA SER A 423 -3.66 4.55 2.90
C SER A 423 -3.03 5.74 2.16
N TYR A 424 -1.77 5.61 1.75
CA TYR A 424 -1.09 6.58 0.89
C TYR A 424 -1.78 6.71 -0.47
N LEU A 425 -2.21 5.61 -1.08
CA LEU A 425 -2.91 5.64 -2.36
C LEU A 425 -4.26 6.37 -2.27
N ALA A 426 -4.94 6.35 -1.12
CA ALA A 426 -6.12 7.18 -0.90
C ALA A 426 -5.80 8.69 -0.98
N ILE A 427 -4.63 9.12 -0.49
CA ILE A 427 -4.13 10.50 -0.64
C ILE A 427 -3.85 10.78 -2.11
N VAL A 428 -3.09 9.90 -2.79
CA VAL A 428 -2.75 10.06 -4.22
C VAL A 428 -4.00 10.13 -5.08
N LYS A 429 -5.03 9.31 -4.78
CA LYS A 429 -6.34 9.35 -5.44
C LYS A 429 -7.01 10.71 -5.27
N ALA A 430 -7.07 11.24 -4.05
CA ALA A 430 -7.68 12.53 -3.78
C ALA A 430 -6.94 13.67 -4.50
N VAL A 431 -5.60 13.64 -4.49
CA VAL A 431 -4.76 14.63 -5.20
C VAL A 431 -4.97 14.51 -6.71
N THR A 432 -4.98 13.30 -7.27
CA THR A 432 -5.21 13.06 -8.71
C THR A 432 -6.59 13.55 -9.15
N ALA A 433 -7.64 13.23 -8.39
CA ALA A 433 -8.99 13.72 -8.66
C ALA A 433 -9.07 15.26 -8.64
N SER A 434 -8.35 15.91 -7.73
CA SER A 434 -8.27 17.38 -7.67
C SER A 434 -7.47 18.01 -8.83
N CYS A 435 -6.73 17.20 -9.60
CA CYS A 435 -5.90 17.64 -10.72
C CYS A 435 -6.50 17.29 -12.08
N SER A 436 -7.51 16.41 -12.15
CA SER A 436 -8.03 15.87 -13.41
C SER A 436 -9.04 16.77 -14.11
N ARG A 437 -9.78 17.60 -13.38
CA ARG A 437 -10.81 18.47 -13.97
C ARG A 437 -10.19 19.46 -14.97
N GLY A 438 -10.67 19.40 -16.22
CA GLY A 438 -10.22 20.28 -17.30
C GLY A 438 -8.75 20.09 -17.72
N THR A 439 -8.13 18.97 -17.33
CA THR A 439 -6.71 18.70 -17.60
C THR A 439 -6.59 17.44 -18.43
N ALA A 440 -5.82 17.48 -19.52
CA ALA A 440 -5.57 16.28 -20.31
C ALA A 440 -4.87 15.21 -19.46
N SER A 441 -5.22 13.93 -19.63
CA SER A 441 -4.75 12.84 -18.75
C SER A 441 -3.22 12.83 -18.58
N TYR A 442 -2.45 13.01 -19.65
CA TYR A 442 -0.98 13.05 -19.57
C TYR A 442 -0.43 14.26 -18.79
N GLN A 443 -1.17 15.37 -18.71
CA GLN A 443 -0.78 16.58 -17.96
C GLN A 443 -1.13 16.48 -16.47
N VAL A 444 -2.00 15.55 -16.09
CA VAL A 444 -2.37 15.34 -14.67
C VAL A 444 -1.13 14.94 -13.87
N VAL A 445 -0.19 14.19 -14.47
CA VAL A 445 1.07 13.76 -13.85
C VAL A 445 1.83 14.95 -13.27
N GLY A 446 2.06 15.98 -14.07
CA GLY A 446 2.80 17.18 -13.65
C GLY A 446 2.09 17.94 -12.53
N LYS A 447 0.77 18.06 -12.58
CA LYS A 447 0.01 18.72 -11.49
C LYS A 447 0.05 17.92 -10.19
N VAL A 448 0.00 16.59 -10.26
CA VAL A 448 0.09 15.73 -9.07
C VAL A 448 1.49 15.81 -8.46
N LEU A 449 2.55 15.67 -9.27
CA LEU A 449 3.92 15.78 -8.78
C LEU A 449 4.23 17.18 -8.24
N GLN A 450 3.71 18.24 -8.86
CA GLN A 450 3.82 19.59 -8.32
C GLN A 450 3.21 19.67 -6.92
N LYS A 451 1.95 19.26 -6.73
CA LYS A 451 1.29 19.29 -5.41
C LYS A 451 2.03 18.47 -4.35
N PHE A 452 2.61 17.34 -4.75
CA PHE A 452 3.42 16.52 -3.85
C PHE A 452 4.73 17.20 -3.47
N SER A 453 5.41 17.80 -4.45
CA SER A 453 6.63 18.59 -4.27
C SER A 453 6.40 19.78 -3.35
N LEU A 454 5.23 20.44 -3.47
CA LEU A 454 4.81 21.50 -2.55
C LEU A 454 4.65 20.99 -1.12
N ALA A 455 3.97 19.86 -0.92
CA ALA A 455 3.78 19.27 0.41
C ALA A 455 5.12 18.88 1.06
N PHE A 456 6.02 18.25 0.31
CA PHE A 456 7.35 17.89 0.80
C PHE A 456 8.23 19.11 1.05
N HIS A 457 8.14 20.17 0.25
CA HIS A 457 8.84 21.41 0.55
C HIS A 457 8.43 21.98 1.91
N LEU A 458 7.13 21.97 2.24
CA LEU A 458 6.65 22.43 3.54
C LEU A 458 7.20 21.55 4.68
N LEU A 459 7.25 20.23 4.51
CA LEU A 459 7.86 19.31 5.48
C LEU A 459 9.37 19.60 5.66
N LEU A 460 10.11 19.72 4.56
CA LEU A 460 11.56 19.96 4.58
C LEU A 460 11.94 21.37 5.05
N LYS A 461 11.01 22.32 5.04
CA LYS A 461 11.19 23.63 5.68
C LYS A 461 10.80 23.64 7.16
N GLY A 462 10.34 22.51 7.72
CA GLY A 462 9.83 22.45 9.09
C GLY A 462 8.53 23.25 9.28
N LEU A 463 7.79 23.51 8.20
CA LEU A 463 6.49 24.17 8.23
C LEU A 463 5.34 23.18 8.42
N LEU A 464 5.63 21.89 8.23
CA LEU A 464 4.78 20.77 8.60
C LEU A 464 5.63 19.78 9.40
N ASP A 465 5.07 19.23 10.46
CA ASP A 465 5.74 18.19 11.24
C ASP A 465 5.55 16.82 10.58
N PHE A 466 6.60 16.01 10.65
CA PHE A 466 6.47 14.58 10.40
C PHE A 466 5.64 13.99 11.55
N ASP A 467 4.50 13.36 11.23
CA ASP A 467 3.81 12.51 12.20
C ASP A 467 4.69 11.27 12.40
N THR A 468 5.58 11.36 13.39
CA THR A 468 6.36 10.23 13.86
C THR A 468 5.38 9.31 14.55
N GLU A 469 5.10 8.16 13.93
CA GLU A 469 4.50 7.05 14.67
C GLU A 469 5.46 6.79 15.83
N LYS A 470 5.06 7.13 17.06
CA LYS A 470 5.82 6.69 18.22
C LYS A 470 5.92 5.17 18.08
N PRO A 471 7.12 4.57 18.09
CA PRO A 471 7.21 3.12 18.14
C PRO A 471 6.41 2.69 19.37
N GLU A 472 5.29 2.00 19.12
CA GLU A 472 4.65 1.21 20.16
C GLU A 472 5.67 0.12 20.50
N ASP A 473 6.41 0.30 21.59
CA ASP A 473 7.21 -0.77 22.18
C ASP A 473 6.31 -1.93 22.61
#